data_AF-H3REA6-F1
#
_entry.id   AF-H3REA6-F1
#
_cell.length_a   1.000
_cell.length_b   1.000
_cell.length_c   1.000
_cell.angle_alpha   90.00
_cell.angle_beta   90.00
_cell.angle_gamma   90.00
#
_symmetry.space_group_name_H-M   'P 1'
#
loop_
_entity.id
_entity.type
_entity.pdbx_description
1 polymer ?
#
loop_
_entity_poly.entity_id
_entity_poly.type
_entity_poly.pdbx_seq_one_letter_code
_entity_poly.pdbx_strand_id
1 'polypeptide(L)' 'MPGVCNFNPETSVLTHYRMPGLCGTGIKPDDLVAAIGCNCCHDAVDGRIKTEYSREELRLMHAEGVFRTLTIWKKEGFI' A
#
# COMPACT_ATOMS: atom_id res chain seq x y z
N MET A 1 6.67 -6.14 -2.80
CA MET A 1 6.80 -6.20 -4.27
C MET A 1 8.22 -6.62 -4.59
N PRO A 2 8.44 -7.77 -5.26
CA PRO A 2 9.78 -8.20 -5.65
C PRO A 2 10.46 -7.12 -6.52
N GLY A 3 11.78 -6.96 -6.42
CA GLY A 3 12.54 -5.96 -7.17
C GLY A 3 12.33 -4.48 -6.77
N VAL A 4 11.17 -4.14 -6.18
CA VAL A 4 10.79 -2.76 -5.79
C VAL A 4 10.99 -2.51 -4.29
N CYS A 5 10.70 -3.51 -3.46
CA CYS A 5 10.77 -3.37 -2.00
C CYS A 5 12.22 -3.23 -1.54
N ASN A 6 12.52 -2.20 -0.75
CA ASN A 6 13.86 -1.99 -0.17
C ASN A 6 14.06 -2.69 1.19
N PHE A 7 12.99 -3.27 1.76
CA PHE A 7 12.98 -3.97 3.05
C PHE A 7 13.47 -3.14 4.25
N ASN A 8 13.52 -1.81 4.14
CA ASN A 8 13.89 -0.93 5.24
C ASN A 8 12.64 -0.56 6.07
N PRO A 9 12.50 -1.04 7.32
CA PRO A 9 11.37 -0.69 8.16
C PRO A 9 11.33 0.80 8.53
N GLU A 10 12.46 1.50 8.56
CA GLU A 10 12.53 2.93 8.93
C GLU A 10 11.83 3.84 7.91
N THR A 11 11.66 3.35 6.67
CA THR A 11 10.92 4.10 5.62
C THR A 11 9.49 3.60 5.44
N SER A 12 9.01 2.73 6.34
CA SER A 12 7.66 2.22 6.28
C SER A 12 6.65 3.28 6.67
N VAL A 13 5.63 3.44 5.84
CA VAL A 13 4.51 4.36 6.04
C VAL A 13 3.20 3.64 5.79
N LEU A 14 2.09 4.27 6.17
CA LEU A 14 0.78 3.80 5.79
C LEU A 14 0.48 4.24 4.35
N THR A 15 0.40 3.27 3.46
CA THR A 15 0.28 3.45 2.01
C THR A 15 -1.16 3.21 1.58
N HIS A 16 -1.95 4.26 1.37
CA HIS A 16 -3.37 4.13 1.05
C HIS A 16 -3.62 3.47 -0.30
N TYR A 17 -4.48 2.46 -0.32
CA TYR A 17 -4.92 1.79 -1.51
C TYR A 17 -5.99 2.65 -2.22
N ARG A 18 -5.72 3.01 -3.48
CA ARG A 18 -6.59 3.89 -4.27
C ARG A 18 -7.74 3.10 -4.89
N MET A 19 -8.83 2.93 -4.13
CA MET A 19 -10.07 2.28 -4.57
C MET A 19 -11.13 3.30 -5.02
N PRO A 20 -11.68 3.21 -6.24
CA PRO A 20 -12.81 4.02 -6.66
C PRO A 20 -13.97 3.94 -5.64
N GLY A 21 -14.56 5.09 -5.29
CA GLY A 21 -15.60 5.18 -4.28
C GLY A 21 -15.10 5.40 -2.84
N LEU A 22 -13.82 5.09 -2.56
CA LEU A 22 -13.19 5.31 -1.24
C LEU A 22 -12.05 6.33 -1.29
N CYS A 23 -11.69 6.84 -2.47
CA CYS A 23 -10.63 7.81 -2.68
C CYS A 23 -10.99 8.81 -3.79
N GLY A 24 -10.30 9.95 -3.82
CA GLY A 24 -10.49 10.99 -4.84
C GLY A 24 -9.68 12.26 -4.58
N THR A 25 -9.87 13.27 -5.43
CA THR A 25 -9.27 14.60 -5.22
C THR A 25 -9.87 15.24 -3.97
N GLY A 26 -9.03 15.61 -3.01
CA GLY A 26 -9.47 16.16 -1.73
C GLY A 26 -10.11 15.15 -0.78
N ILE A 27 -10.12 13.85 -1.14
CA ILE A 27 -10.68 12.77 -0.31
C ILE A 27 -9.53 11.89 0.15
N LYS A 28 -9.19 12.02 1.44
CA LYS A 28 -8.25 11.12 2.11
C LYS A 28 -8.93 9.74 2.24
N PRO A 29 -8.33 8.65 1.73
CA PRO A 29 -8.86 7.30 1.94
C PRO A 29 -8.82 6.91 3.42
N ASP A 30 -9.72 6.02 3.83
CA ASP A 30 -9.73 5.44 5.17
C ASP A 30 -8.44 4.65 5.43
N ASP A 31 -7.91 4.72 6.66
CA ASP A 31 -6.67 4.06 7.05
C ASP A 31 -6.82 2.52 7.05
N LEU A 32 -8.05 1.98 7.15
CA LEU A 32 -8.34 0.54 6.95
C LEU A 32 -8.09 0.08 5.52
N VAL A 33 -8.06 1.00 4.56
CA VAL A 33 -7.83 0.74 3.13
C VAL A 33 -6.40 1.13 2.79
N ALA A 34 -5.45 0.64 3.57
CA ALA A 34 -4.03 0.94 3.40
C ALA A 34 -3.13 -0.23 3.81
N ALA A 35 -1.91 -0.22 3.27
CA ALA A 35 -0.89 -1.21 3.57
C ALA A 35 0.31 -0.55 4.26
N ILE A 36 0.92 -1.21 5.24
CA ILE A 36 2.26 -0.84 5.69
C ILE A 36 3.23 -1.14 4.55
N GLY A 37 3.96 -0.13 4.07
CA GLY A 37 4.89 -0.26 2.96
C GLY A 37 6.05 0.72 3.03
N CYS A 38 7.24 0.29 2.61
CA CYS A 38 8.40 1.18 2.48
C CYS A 38 8.16 2.25 1.41
N ASN A 39 8.94 3.34 1.47
CA ASN A 39 8.86 4.43 0.49
C ASN A 39 8.99 3.96 -0.97
N CYS A 40 9.82 2.96 -1.29
CA CYS A 40 9.94 2.45 -2.66
C CYS A 40 8.66 1.74 -3.15
N CYS A 41 8.03 0.94 -2.29
CA CYS A 41 6.73 0.32 -2.59
C CYS A 41 5.64 1.38 -2.76
N HIS A 42 5.66 2.42 -1.92
CA HIS A 42 4.74 3.56 -2.00
C HIS A 42 4.85 4.29 -3.33
N ASP A 43 6.07 4.66 -3.72
CA ASP A 43 6.30 5.37 -4.98
C ASP A 43 5.86 4.53 -6.20
N ALA A 44 6.00 3.21 -6.14
CA ALA A 44 5.54 2.31 -7.21
C ALA A 44 4.00 2.28 -7.32
N VAL A 45 3.27 2.08 -6.22
CA VAL A 45 1.78 1.99 -6.27
C VAL A 45 1.12 3.32 -6.62
N ASP A 46 1.75 4.42 -6.27
CA ASP A 46 1.32 5.77 -6.66
C ASP A 46 1.67 6.11 -8.11
N GLY A 47 2.45 5.26 -8.79
CA GLY A 47 2.91 5.50 -10.16
C GLY A 47 3.93 6.63 -10.28
N ARG A 48 4.66 6.95 -9.21
CA ARG A 48 5.72 7.98 -9.19
C ARG A 48 7.01 7.49 -9.83
N ILE A 49 7.22 6.17 -9.84
CA ILE A 49 8.32 5.50 -10.53
C ILE A 49 7.80 4.50 -11.55
N LYS A 50 8.60 4.22 -12.58
CA LYS A 50 8.32 3.13 -13.53
C LYS A 50 8.83 1.81 -12.95
N THR A 51 8.01 0.78 -13.05
CA THR A 51 8.36 -0.60 -12.70
C THR A 51 8.16 -1.51 -13.90
N GLU A 52 8.68 -2.72 -13.83
CA GLU A 52 8.40 -3.79 -14.81
C GLU A 52 6.97 -4.35 -14.71
N TYR A 53 6.31 -4.14 -13.57
CA TYR A 53 4.93 -4.55 -13.34
C TYR A 53 3.92 -3.62 -14.02
N SER A 54 2.83 -4.21 -14.50
CA SER A 54 1.63 -3.51 -14.89
C SER A 54 0.92 -2.88 -13.68
N ARG A 55 0.03 -1.93 -13.96
CA ARG A 55 -0.77 -1.27 -12.91
C ARG A 55 -1.64 -2.25 -12.14
N GLU A 56 -2.19 -3.27 -12.81
CA GLU A 56 -3.05 -4.27 -12.16
C GLU A 56 -2.23 -5.21 -11.27
N GLU A 57 -1.02 -5.59 -11.66
CA GLU A 57 -0.11 -6.37 -10.80
C GLU A 57 0.28 -5.57 -9.55
N LEU A 58 0.63 -4.29 -9.70
CA LEU A 58 0.92 -3.41 -8.56
C LEU A 58 -0.28 -3.30 -7.62
N ARG A 59 -1.50 -3.11 -8.16
CA ARG A 59 -2.73 -3.05 -7.35
C ARG A 59 -3.00 -4.36 -6.63
N LEU A 60 -2.83 -5.51 -7.29
CA LEU A 60 -3.01 -6.82 -6.65
C LEU A 60 -2.03 -7.02 -5.50
N MET A 61 -0.73 -6.77 -5.73
CA MET A 61 0.28 -6.85 -4.67
C MET A 61 0.01 -5.88 -3.52
N HIS A 62 -0.47 -4.67 -3.82
CA HIS A 62 -0.83 -3.69 -2.79
C HIS A 62 -2.04 -4.14 -1.98
N ALA A 63 -3.07 -4.70 -2.62
CA ALA A 63 -4.25 -5.26 -1.95
C ALA A 63 -3.88 -6.40 -1.00
N GLU A 64 -2.98 -7.30 -1.39
CA GLU A 64 -2.47 -8.31 -0.45
C GLU A 64 -1.72 -7.68 0.74
N GLY A 65 -1.00 -6.57 0.51
CA GLY A 65 -0.38 -5.77 1.58
C GLY A 65 -1.41 -5.18 2.55
N VAL A 66 -2.55 -4.72 2.05
CA VAL A 66 -3.69 -4.24 2.87
C VAL A 66 -4.21 -5.39 3.74
N PHE A 67 -4.46 -6.57 3.15
CA PHE A 67 -4.95 -7.73 3.91
C PHE A 67 -3.97 -8.19 5.01
N ARG A 68 -2.66 -8.16 4.73
CA ARG A 68 -1.63 -8.45 5.74
C ARG A 68 -1.61 -7.40 6.85
N THR A 69 -1.76 -6.12 6.51
CA THR A 69 -1.81 -5.00 7.48
C THR A 69 -3.02 -5.12 8.40
N LEU A 70 -4.21 -5.37 7.84
CA LEU A 70 -5.43 -5.63 8.63
C LEU A 70 -5.27 -6.83 9.56
N THR A 71 -4.60 -7.90 9.09
CA THR A 71 -4.32 -9.07 9.92
C THR A 71 -3.38 -8.73 11.08
N ILE A 72 -2.37 -7.89 10.87
CA ILE A 72 -1.49 -7.39 11.93
C ILE A 72 -2.30 -6.58 12.92
N TRP A 73 -3.08 -5.59 12.46
CA TRP A 73 -3.84 -4.71 13.35
C TRP A 73 -4.86 -5.45 14.21
N LYS A 74 -5.54 -6.45 13.64
CA LYS A 74 -6.44 -7.33 14.40
C LYS A 74 -5.70 -8.13 15.47
N LYS A 75 -4.49 -8.61 15.18
CA LYS A 75 -3.67 -9.36 16.16
C LYS A 75 -3.16 -8.47 17.29
N GLU A 76 -2.79 -7.23 16.96
CA GLU A 76 -2.32 -6.23 17.91
C GLU A 76 -3.46 -5.52 18.68
N GLY A 77 -4.73 -5.79 18.33
CA GLY A 77 -5.89 -5.20 18.99
C GLY A 77 -6.16 -3.75 18.63
N PHE A 78 -5.66 -3.27 17.49
CA PHE A 78 -6.00 -1.94 16.97
C PHE A 78 -7.39 -1.89 16.31
N ILE A 79 -7.90 -3.04 15.86
CA ILE A 79 -9.23 -3.25 15.25
C ILE A 79 -9.85 -4.58 15.68
#